data_AF-A0A368FE26-F1
#
_entry.id   AF-A0A368FE26-F1
#
_cell.length_a   1.000
_cell.length_b   1.000
_cell.length_c   1.000
_cell.angle_alpha   90.00
_cell.angle_beta   90.00
_cell.angle_gamma   90.00
#
_symmetry.space_group_name_H-M   'P 1'
#
loop_
_entity.id
_entity.type
_entity.pdbx_description
1 polymer ?
#
loop_
_entity_poly.entity_id
_entity_poly.type
_entity_poly.pdbx_seq_one_letter_code
_entity_poly.pdbx_strand_id
1 'polypeptide(L)'
;MYSIISDGLINFEKRRKEFEVLAKLRLFQSAARAYHIPMDRVFCAWFHFLPCLSEKECFNRSLEIEQPTVVSTPDLNSRHNTSQSNGNSNVLAKSLGRCQWEDNSTHLILPKFC
;
A
#
# COMPACT_ATOMS: atom_id res chain seq x y z
N MET A 1 -23.20 -14.67 -6.51
CA MET A 1 -23.53 -16.04 -6.03
C MET A 1 -22.92 -16.34 -4.62
N TYR A 2 -22.66 -15.35 -3.75
CA TYR A 2 -22.02 -15.57 -2.43
C TYR A 2 -22.82 -15.02 -1.24
N SER A 3 -24.12 -14.79 -1.38
CA SER A 3 -24.95 -14.36 -0.24
C SER A 3 -26.32 -15.01 -0.15
N ILE A 4 -26.48 -16.11 -0.86
CA ILE A 4 -27.61 -17.03 -0.74
C ILE A 4 -27.03 -18.31 -0.12
N ILE A 5 -27.68 -18.81 0.94
CA ILE A 5 -27.42 -20.13 1.53
C ILE A 5 -27.85 -21.17 0.48
N SER A 6 -27.36 -22.40 0.56
CA SER A 6 -27.57 -23.49 -0.42
C SER A 6 -29.01 -23.65 -0.91
N ASP A 7 -30.01 -23.28 -0.09
CA ASP A 7 -31.44 -23.37 -0.40
C ASP A 7 -32.07 -22.10 -1.00
N GLY A 8 -31.26 -21.16 -1.50
CA GLY A 8 -31.75 -19.89 -2.08
C GLY A 8 -32.23 -18.86 -1.06
N LEU A 9 -32.03 -19.11 0.24
CA LEU A 9 -32.37 -18.20 1.33
C LEU A 9 -31.28 -17.13 1.54
N ILE A 10 -31.69 -15.90 1.85
CA ILE A 10 -30.77 -14.80 2.13
C ILE A 10 -29.93 -15.11 3.38
N ASN A 11 -28.61 -15.02 3.27
CA ASN A 11 -27.72 -15.19 4.42
C ASN A 11 -27.67 -13.91 5.27
N PHE A 12 -28.59 -13.80 6.24
CA PHE A 12 -28.67 -12.66 7.16
C PHE A 12 -27.42 -12.50 8.04
N GLU A 13 -26.76 -13.60 8.42
CA GLU A 13 -25.54 -13.56 9.24
C GLU A 13 -24.41 -12.86 8.49
N LYS A 14 -24.21 -13.25 7.22
CA LYS A 14 -23.23 -12.61 6.34
C LYS A 14 -23.57 -11.14 6.12
N ARG A 15 -24.85 -10.80 5.86
CA ARG A 15 -25.31 -9.41 5.71
C ARG A 15 -25.05 -8.58 6.95
N ARG A 16 -25.25 -9.13 8.16
CA ARG A 16 -25.01 -8.42 9.41
C ARG A 16 -23.54 -8.08 9.61
N LYS A 17 -22.63 -9.03 9.33
CA LYS A 17 -21.18 -8.81 9.41
C LYS A 17 -20.70 -7.77 8.39
N GLU A 18 -21.20 -7.82 7.16
CA GLU A 18 -20.90 -6.80 6.14
C GLU A 18 -21.40 -5.42 6.57
N PHE A 19 -22.63 -5.35 7.11
CA PHE A 19 -23.20 -4.11 7.61
C PHE A 19 -22.38 -3.51 8.76
N GLU A 20 -21.87 -4.33 9.69
CA GLU A 20 -21.06 -3.85 10.81
C GLU A 20 -19.79 -3.12 10.33
N VAL A 21 -19.11 -3.67 9.32
CA VAL A 21 -17.93 -3.04 8.71
C VAL A 21 -18.30 -1.73 8.04
N LEU A 22 -19.40 -1.69 7.28
CA LEU A 22 -19.88 -0.48 6.62
C LEU A 22 -20.30 0.59 7.63
N ALA A 23 -20.95 0.21 8.73
CA ALA A 23 -21.35 1.13 9.80
C ALA A 23 -20.11 1.79 10.44
N LYS A 24 -19.07 1.01 10.73
CA LYS A 24 -17.78 1.54 11.22
C LYS A 24 -17.14 2.49 10.21
N LEU A 25 -17.13 2.13 8.93
CA LEU A 25 -16.61 3.02 7.87
C LEU A 25 -17.38 4.34 7.82
N ARG A 26 -18.72 4.29 7.87
CA ARG A 26 -19.57 5.49 7.88
C ARG A 26 -19.35 6.35 9.13
N LEU A 27 -19.15 5.73 10.29
CA LEU A 27 -18.82 6.43 11.52
C LEU A 27 -17.51 7.22 11.37
N PHE A 28 -16.44 6.57 10.89
CA PHE A 28 -15.15 7.25 10.69
C PHE A 28 -15.23 8.36 9.63
N GLN A 29 -15.94 8.12 8.53
CA GLN A 29 -16.20 9.15 7.52
C GLN A 29 -17.00 10.33 8.11
N SER A 30 -17.92 10.08 9.04
CA SER A 30 -18.67 11.16 9.72
C SER A 30 -17.75 11.96 10.65
N ALA A 31 -16.91 11.29 11.43
CA ALA A 31 -15.95 11.97 12.30
C ALA A 31 -14.93 12.80 11.50
N ALA A 32 -14.44 12.26 10.38
CA ALA A 32 -13.47 12.94 9.52
C ALA A 32 -14.03 14.22 8.86
N ARG A 33 -15.35 14.34 8.67
CA ARG A 33 -15.98 15.57 8.14
C ARG A 33 -15.85 16.76 9.09
N ALA A 34 -15.58 16.55 10.37
CA ALA A 34 -15.39 17.63 11.34
C ALA A 34 -14.03 18.33 11.18
N TYR A 35 -13.09 17.76 10.42
CA TYR A 35 -11.81 18.40 10.16
C TYR A 35 -11.99 19.63 9.26
N HIS A 36 -11.48 20.77 9.73
CA HIS A 36 -11.40 22.01 8.97
C HIS A 36 -9.94 22.24 8.54
N ILE A 37 -9.51 21.52 7.52
CA ILE A 37 -8.16 21.64 6.94
C ILE A 37 -8.28 22.48 5.66
N PRO A 38 -7.65 23.67 5.58
CA PRO A 38 -7.71 24.50 4.39
C PRO A 38 -7.00 23.81 3.22
N MET A 39 -7.58 23.93 2.02
CA MET A 39 -6.98 23.42 0.79
C MET A 39 -5.90 24.38 0.30
N ASP A 40 -4.64 23.94 0.32
CA ASP A 40 -3.53 24.64 -0.32
C ASP A 40 -3.30 24.08 -1.73
N ARG A 41 -3.57 24.91 -2.74
CA ARG A 41 -3.45 24.53 -4.16
C ARG A 41 -2.02 24.19 -4.56
N VAL A 42 -1.02 24.87 -3.99
CA VAL A 42 0.39 24.62 -4.29
C VAL A 42 0.81 23.27 -3.70
N PHE A 43 0.42 23.02 -2.46
CA PHE A 43 0.62 21.73 -1.81
C PHE A 43 -0.05 20.59 -2.58
N CYS A 44 -1.32 20.74 -2.98
CA CYS A 44 -2.03 19.72 -3.74
C CYS A 44 -1.35 19.39 -5.07
N ALA A 45 -0.89 20.42 -5.79
CA ALA A 45 -0.15 20.22 -7.04
C ALA A 45 1.16 19.47 -6.79
N TRP A 46 1.98 19.92 -5.84
CA TRP A 46 3.23 19.24 -5.46
C TRP A 46 2.99 17.78 -5.07
N PHE A 47 1.98 17.52 -4.24
CA PHE A 47 1.64 16.18 -3.77
C PHE A 47 1.19 15.26 -4.91
N HIS A 48 0.40 15.78 -5.86
CA HIS A 48 -0.06 15.02 -7.03
C HIS A 48 1.10 14.57 -7.93
N PHE A 49 2.16 15.37 -8.02
CA PHE A 49 3.34 15.08 -8.85
C PHE A 49 4.44 14.32 -8.11
N LEU A 50 4.24 13.91 -6.85
CA LEU A 50 5.23 13.09 -6.14
C LEU A 50 5.42 11.75 -6.86
N PRO A 51 6.68 11.35 -7.15
CA PRO A 51 6.94 10.09 -7.82
C PRO A 51 6.60 8.92 -6.89
N CYS A 52 5.81 7.98 -7.41
CA CYS A 52 5.56 6.70 -6.75
C CYS A 52 6.67 5.72 -7.15
N LEU A 53 7.71 5.62 -6.33
CA LEU A 53 8.82 4.70 -6.55
C LEU A 53 8.38 3.26 -6.25
N SER A 54 8.75 2.32 -7.12
CA SER A 54 8.64 0.89 -6.84
C SER A 54 9.58 0.46 -5.73
N GLU A 55 9.30 -0.68 -5.11
CA GLU A 55 10.16 -1.26 -4.07
C GLU A 55 11.63 -1.40 -4.53
N LYS A 56 11.84 -1.82 -5.79
CA LYS A 56 13.18 -1.94 -6.38
C LYS A 56 13.89 -0.59 -6.50
N GLU A 57 13.18 0.45 -6.93
CA GLU A 57 13.73 1.80 -7.06
C GLU A 57 14.08 2.38 -5.69
N CYS A 58 13.22 2.19 -4.68
CA CYS A 58 13.50 2.55 -3.30
C CYS A 58 14.75 1.84 -2.77
N PHE A 59 14.84 0.52 -2.99
CA PHE A 59 16.00 -0.27 -2.53
C PHE A 59 17.32 0.21 -3.15
N ASN A 60 17.36 0.36 -4.47
CA ASN A 60 18.56 0.85 -5.16
C ASN A 60 18.94 2.26 -4.69
N ARG A 61 17.95 3.15 -4.54
CA ARG A 61 18.19 4.51 -4.05
C ARG A 61 18.70 4.53 -2.62
N SER A 62 18.27 3.59 -1.78
CA SER A 62 18.82 3.40 -0.43
C SER A 62 20.31 3.05 -0.48
N LEU A 63 20.73 2.15 -1.37
CA LEU A 63 22.13 1.75 -1.53
C LEU A 63 23.03 2.89 -2.05
N GLU A 64 22.48 3.77 -2.90
CA GLU A 64 23.19 4.95 -3.40
C GLU A 64 23.42 5.99 -2.31
N ILE A 65 22.43 6.21 -1.44
CA ILE A 65 22.48 7.20 -0.36
C ILE A 65 23.34 6.69 0.80
N GLU A 66 23.09 5.45 1.24
CA GLU A 66 23.82 4.78 2.31
C GLU A 66 24.76 3.75 1.67
N GLN A 67 25.96 4.17 1.29
CA GLN A 67 26.97 3.22 0.82
C GLN A 67 27.21 2.18 1.92
N PRO A 68 27.08 0.87 1.62
CA PRO A 68 27.43 -0.15 2.57
C PRO A 68 28.88 0.09 3.00
N THR A 69 29.10 0.38 4.28
CA THR A 69 30.45 0.53 4.81
C THR A 69 31.16 -0.80 4.61
N VAL A 70 31.97 -0.89 3.56
CA VAL A 70 33.06 -1.86 3.48
C VAL A 70 34.07 -1.46 4.54
N VAL A 71 33.76 -1.76 5.80
CA VAL A 71 34.83 -2.08 6.73
C VAL A 71 35.47 -3.32 6.16
N SER A 72 36.55 -3.09 5.41
CA SER A 72 37.54 -4.08 5.06
C SER A 72 37.96 -4.76 6.35
N THR A 73 37.29 -5.85 6.71
CA THR A 73 37.88 -6.84 7.59
C THR A 73 39.16 -7.27 6.88
N PRO A 74 40.34 -7.09 7.49
CA PRO A 74 41.58 -7.52 6.88
C PRO A 74 41.45 -9.01 6.60
N ASP A 75 41.72 -9.34 5.34
CA ASP A 75 41.70 -10.67 4.77
C ASP A 75 42.48 -11.66 5.66
N LEU A 76 41.76 -12.66 6.18
CA LEU A 76 42.32 -13.93 6.59
C LEU A 76 41.55 -15.03 5.87
N ASN A 77 41.88 -15.23 4.59
CA ASN A 77 41.98 -16.53 3.92
C ASN A 77 41.18 -17.68 4.57
N SER A 78 39.99 -17.95 4.03
CA SER A 78 39.51 -19.33 3.98
C SER A 78 38.63 -19.50 2.74
N ARG A 79 39.21 -20.19 1.77
CA ARG A 79 38.52 -20.75 0.61
C ARG A 79 37.30 -21.55 1.08
N HIS A 80 36.10 -21.11 0.72
CA HIS A 80 34.98 -22.03 0.54
C HIS A 80 34.12 -21.57 -0.63
N ASN A 81 33.86 -22.51 -1.53
CA ASN A 81 33.17 -22.31 -2.79
C ASN A 81 31.82 -21.60 -2.62
N THR A 82 31.63 -20.49 -3.31
CA THR A 82 30.29 -19.92 -3.54
C THR A 82 29.62 -20.75 -4.62
N SER A 83 29.00 -21.86 -4.22
CA SER A 83 27.90 -22.43 -4.96
C SER A 83 26.81 -21.37 -5.05
N GLN A 84 26.42 -21.04 -6.29
CA GLN A 84 25.17 -20.35 -6.58
C GLN A 84 24.04 -21.05 -5.80
N SER A 85 23.59 -20.46 -4.70
CA SER A 85 22.34 -20.87 -4.08
C SER A 85 21.24 -19.99 -4.65
N ASN A 86 20.52 -20.63 -5.55
CA ASN A 86 19.25 -20.24 -6.10
C ASN A 86 18.26 -20.00 -4.94
N GLY A 87 18.06 -18.74 -4.55
CA GLY A 87 17.11 -18.32 -3.52
C GLY A 87 15.86 -17.75 -4.14
N ASN A 88 14.93 -18.63 -4.56
CA ASN A 88 13.56 -18.24 -4.85
C ASN A 88 12.92 -17.64 -3.59
N SER A 89 12.75 -16.32 -3.56
CA SER A 89 11.74 -15.69 -2.71
C SER A 89 10.63 -15.18 -3.60
N ASN A 90 9.68 -16.07 -3.87
CA ASN A 90 8.33 -15.71 -4.27
C ASN A 90 7.73 -14.82 -3.18
N VAL A 91 7.95 -13.51 -3.25
CA VAL A 91 7.12 -12.54 -2.54
C VAL A 91 6.16 -12.01 -3.59
N LEU A 92 4.93 -12.51 -3.47
CA LEU A 92 3.75 -12.14 -4.22
C LEU A 92 3.79 -10.65 -4.59
N ALA A 93 4.11 -10.37 -5.85
CA ALA A 93 3.90 -9.08 -6.47
C ALA A 93 2.38 -8.81 -6.47
N LYS A 94 1.87 -8.33 -5.34
CA LYS A 94 0.58 -7.67 -5.31
C LYS A 94 0.82 -6.35 -6.02
N SER A 95 0.44 -6.33 -7.30
CA SER A 95 0.18 -5.10 -8.05
C SER A 95 -0.69 -4.20 -7.16
N LEU A 96 -0.07 -3.28 -6.41
CA LEU A 96 -0.79 -2.21 -5.75
C LEU A 96 -0.96 -1.12 -6.79
N GLY A 97 -2.22 -0.91 -7.15
CA GLY A 97 -2.64 -0.10 -8.27
C GLY A 97 -2.02 1.28 -8.30
N ARG A 98 -1.82 1.75 -9.54
CA ARG A 98 -1.69 3.16 -9.92
C ARG A 98 -2.54 4.02 -8.96
N CYS A 99 -1.91 4.89 -8.19
CA CYS A 99 -2.63 5.90 -7.41
C CYS A 99 -3.30 6.87 -8.39
N GLN A 100 -4.55 6.58 -8.76
CA GLN A 100 -5.35 7.46 -9.60
C GLN A 100 -6.27 8.28 -8.69
N TRP A 101 -5.90 9.53 -8.48
CA TRP A 101 -6.69 10.52 -7.76
C TRP A 101 -7.72 11.10 -8.74
N GLU A 102 -8.98 10.65 -8.67
CA GLU A 102 -10.08 11.23 -9.45
C GLU A 102 -10.70 12.41 -8.69
N ASP A 103 -10.76 13.58 -9.34
CA ASP A 103 -11.27 14.82 -8.77
C ASP A 103 -12.81 14.84 -8.79
N ASN A 104 -13.43 14.04 -7.92
CA ASN A 104 -14.88 14.11 -7.72
C ASN A 104 -15.19 15.18 -6.67
N SER A 105 -15.37 16.39 -7.20
CA SER A 105 -15.94 17.58 -6.57
C SER A 105 -16.86 17.28 -5.38
N THR A 106 -16.34 17.41 -4.15
CA THR A 106 -16.72 18.42 -3.15
C THR A 106 -16.17 18.11 -1.77
N HIS A 107 -15.82 16.88 -1.40
CA HIS A 107 -15.26 16.62 -0.07
C HIS A 107 -14.33 15.41 -0.07
N LEU A 108 -13.06 15.69 0.21
CA LEU A 108 -11.97 14.76 0.52
C LEU A 108 -11.52 13.86 -0.65
N ILE A 109 -10.25 14.03 -1.03
CA ILE A 109 -9.52 13.09 -1.88
C ILE A 109 -9.45 11.76 -1.11
N LEU A 110 -10.35 10.83 -1.39
CA LEU A 110 -10.28 9.47 -0.89
C LEU A 110 -9.51 8.60 -1.89
N PRO A 111 -8.51 7.82 -1.46
CA PRO A 111 -7.91 6.79 -2.31
C PRO A 111 -9.01 5.80 -2.72
N LYS A 112 -9.26 5.68 -4.02
CA LYS A 112 -10.02 4.56 -4.57
C LYS A 112 -9.07 3.36 -4.65
N PHE A 113 -9.26 2.38 -3.78
CA PHE A 113 -8.73 1.05 -4.01
C PHE A 113 -9.61 0.39 -5.09
N CYS A 114 -9.05 0.12 -6.27
CA CYS A 114 -9.65 -0.82 -7.22
C CYS A 114 -9.43 -2.25 -6.76
#